data_AF-A0A959KYN5-F1
#
_entry.id   AF-A0A959KYN5-F1
#
_cell.length_a   1.000
_cell.length_b   1.000
_cell.length_c   1.000
_cell.angle_alpha   90.00
_cell.angle_beta   90.00
_cell.angle_gamma   90.00
#
_symmetry.space_group_name_H-M   'P 1'
#
loop_
_entity.id
_entity.type
_entity.pdbx_description
1 polymer ?
#
loop_
_entity_poly.entity_id
_entity_poly.type
_entity_poly.pdbx_seq_one_letter_code
_entity_poly.pdbx_strand_id
1 'polypeptide(L)'
;MALNWIKECNGLLDLIEKSEQTGIGDYSRRKLLGLVRYVAPDHIPTAIPSEPDRHQLLNLLLDLPENERFEVLEQSAHDLEPHFTRPVHRLLEALEESREESEMPVIRLENRVDKLNRYLKRIDGAILHGRYTLAMKLTNRLLKEYYRAFLVSVDNYDLKKEDLNLMSISVCRYIVNYFKKNRIPYTERRILLITTVTNVLFTTMRHINRSAGKYPIDKAIAIYARNNVNRIVRFLSRWL
;
A
#
# COMPACT_ATOMS: atom_id res chain seq x y z
N MET A 1 -1.65 -6.02 7.65
CA MET A 1 -3.05 -6.25 8.09
C MET A 1 -3.61 -7.16 7.04
N ALA A 2 -4.10 -8.35 7.40
CA ALA A 2 -4.67 -9.28 6.41
C ALA A 2 -5.69 -8.56 5.53
N LEU A 3 -5.62 -8.79 4.21
CA LEU A 3 -6.51 -8.16 3.25
C LEU A 3 -7.97 -8.45 3.61
N ASN A 4 -8.81 -7.41 3.60
CA ASN A 4 -10.24 -7.59 3.82
C ASN A 4 -10.88 -8.04 2.49
N TRP A 5 -10.81 -9.34 2.23
CA TRP A 5 -11.32 -9.95 1.00
C TRP A 5 -12.77 -9.62 0.71
N ILE A 6 -13.63 -9.60 1.74
CA ILE A 6 -15.05 -9.24 1.58
C ILE A 6 -15.17 -7.81 1.02
N LYS A 7 -14.39 -6.86 1.56
CA LYS A 7 -14.40 -5.46 1.11
C LYS A 7 -13.90 -5.33 -0.32
N GLU A 8 -12.78 -5.98 -0.66
CA GLU A 8 -12.18 -5.84 -1.99
C GLU A 8 -13.01 -6.55 -3.08
N CYS A 9 -13.54 -7.74 -2.81
CA CYS A 9 -14.46 -8.43 -3.73
C CYS A 9 -15.76 -7.62 -3.93
N ASN A 10 -16.33 -7.04 -2.88
CA ASN A 10 -17.49 -6.14 -3.03
C ASN A 10 -17.15 -4.88 -3.83
N GLY A 11 -15.96 -4.32 -3.62
CA GLY A 11 -15.48 -3.17 -4.39
C GLY A 11 -15.39 -3.47 -5.89
N LEU A 12 -14.91 -4.66 -6.27
CA LEU A 12 -14.91 -5.11 -7.65
C LEU A 12 -16.35 -5.29 -8.19
N LEU A 13 -17.22 -5.98 -7.45
CA LEU A 13 -18.60 -6.23 -7.87
C LEU A 13 -19.40 -4.93 -8.06
N ASP A 14 -19.16 -3.90 -7.25
CA ASP A 14 -19.74 -2.58 -7.42
C ASP A 14 -19.30 -1.90 -8.73
N LEU A 15 -18.07 -2.14 -9.19
CA LEU A 15 -17.57 -1.61 -10.46
C LEU A 15 -18.19 -2.34 -11.65
N ILE A 16 -18.32 -3.67 -11.56
CA ILE A 16 -18.96 -4.49 -12.59
C ILE A 16 -20.43 -4.10 -12.74
N GLU A 17 -21.15 -3.95 -11.65
CA GLU A 17 -22.55 -3.52 -11.67
C GLU A 17 -22.72 -2.12 -12.30
N LYS A 18 -21.79 -1.20 -12.01
CA LYS A 18 -21.76 0.11 -12.69
C LYS A 18 -21.46 -0.02 -14.17
N SER A 19 -20.54 -0.89 -14.57
CA SER A 19 -20.22 -1.15 -15.97
C SER A 19 -21.44 -1.68 -16.72
N GLU A 20 -22.18 -2.63 -16.15
CA GLU A 20 -23.42 -3.18 -16.73
C GLU A 20 -24.53 -2.14 -16.84
N GLN A 21 -24.75 -1.33 -15.80
CA GLN A 21 -25.80 -0.31 -15.78
C GLN A 21 -25.53 0.84 -16.77
N THR A 22 -24.26 1.19 -16.96
CA THR A 22 -23.87 2.33 -17.81
C THR A 22 -23.50 1.91 -19.23
N GLY A 23 -23.28 0.61 -19.49
CA GLY A 23 -22.73 0.08 -20.74
C GLY A 23 -21.26 0.47 -20.97
N ILE A 24 -20.60 1.09 -19.98
CA ILE A 24 -19.23 1.58 -20.12
C ILE A 24 -18.25 0.46 -19.75
N GLY A 25 -17.38 0.09 -20.70
CA GLY A 25 -16.27 -0.84 -20.49
C GLY A 25 -16.54 -2.30 -20.81
N ASP A 26 -17.75 -2.64 -21.27
CA ASP A 26 -18.14 -3.97 -21.74
C ASP A 26 -17.65 -5.11 -20.82
N TYR A 27 -17.80 -4.90 -19.51
CA TYR A 27 -17.43 -5.87 -18.49
C TYR A 27 -18.67 -6.24 -17.67
N SER A 28 -19.00 -7.52 -17.67
CA SER A 28 -20.23 -8.04 -17.06
C SER A 28 -19.94 -9.15 -16.05
N ARG A 29 -20.94 -9.46 -15.22
CA ARG A 29 -20.97 -10.61 -14.32
C ARG A 29 -20.70 -11.92 -15.06
N ARG A 30 -21.19 -12.02 -16.30
CA ARG A 30 -20.93 -13.16 -17.19
C ARG A 30 -19.46 -13.25 -17.58
N LYS A 31 -18.82 -12.12 -17.87
CA LYS A 31 -17.38 -12.06 -18.17
C LYS A 31 -16.54 -12.43 -16.95
N LEU A 32 -16.90 -11.94 -15.75
CA LEU A 32 -16.28 -12.35 -14.49
C LEU A 32 -16.41 -13.86 -14.26
N LEU A 33 -17.60 -14.43 -14.45
CA LEU A 33 -17.80 -15.88 -14.31
C LEU A 33 -16.96 -16.67 -15.33
N GLY A 34 -16.85 -16.18 -16.56
CA GLY A 34 -15.96 -16.75 -17.58
C GLY A 34 -14.50 -16.72 -17.16
N LEU A 35 -14.06 -15.64 -16.52
CA LEU A 35 -12.71 -15.51 -15.97
C LEU A 35 -12.47 -16.50 -14.83
N VAL A 36 -13.41 -16.62 -13.88
CA VAL A 36 -13.31 -17.62 -12.80
C VAL A 36 -13.26 -19.04 -13.38
N ARG A 37 -14.02 -19.33 -14.44
CA ARG A 37 -13.96 -20.60 -15.19
C ARG A 37 -12.61 -20.89 -15.82
N TYR A 38 -11.90 -19.85 -16.21
CA TYR A 38 -10.58 -19.97 -16.80
C TYR A 38 -9.48 -20.15 -15.73
N VAL A 39 -9.51 -19.33 -14.67
CA VAL A 39 -8.49 -19.30 -13.62
C VAL A 39 -8.62 -20.46 -12.65
N ALA A 40 -9.85 -20.87 -12.32
CA ALA A 40 -10.14 -21.82 -11.24
C ALA A 40 -11.18 -22.88 -11.68
N PRO A 41 -10.92 -23.68 -12.73
CA PRO A 41 -11.90 -24.61 -13.30
C PRO A 41 -12.40 -25.66 -12.29
N ASP A 42 -11.55 -26.07 -11.36
CA ASP A 42 -11.84 -27.13 -10.38
C ASP A 42 -12.68 -26.63 -9.18
N HIS A 43 -12.75 -25.31 -8.97
CA HIS A 43 -13.41 -24.68 -7.81
C HIS A 43 -14.81 -24.15 -8.13
N ILE A 44 -15.40 -24.59 -9.23
CA ILE A 44 -16.70 -24.09 -9.69
C ILE A 44 -17.79 -25.07 -9.31
N PRO A 45 -18.74 -24.66 -8.45
CA PRO A 45 -19.94 -25.43 -8.19
C PRO A 45 -20.67 -25.77 -9.49
N THR A 46 -21.03 -27.04 -9.64
CA THR A 46 -21.70 -27.59 -10.84
C THR A 46 -23.06 -26.93 -11.11
N ALA A 47 -23.61 -26.19 -10.14
CA ALA A 47 -24.93 -25.57 -10.16
C ALA A 47 -24.91 -24.03 -10.21
N ILE A 48 -23.82 -23.39 -10.65
CA ILE A 48 -23.84 -21.92 -10.83
C ILE A 48 -24.65 -21.55 -12.08
N PRO A 49 -25.69 -20.71 -11.95
CA PRO A 49 -26.46 -20.24 -13.10
C PRO A 49 -25.57 -19.40 -14.03
N SER A 50 -25.89 -19.43 -15.33
CA SER A 50 -25.15 -18.68 -16.36
C SER A 50 -25.15 -17.16 -16.12
N GLU A 51 -26.15 -16.66 -15.38
CA GLU A 51 -26.26 -15.29 -14.90
C GLU A 51 -26.35 -15.32 -13.37
N PRO A 52 -25.20 -15.37 -12.68
CA PRO A 52 -25.18 -15.40 -11.23
C PRO A 52 -25.51 -14.03 -10.65
N ASP A 53 -26.24 -14.02 -9.55
CA ASP A 53 -26.48 -12.80 -8.81
C ASP A 53 -25.21 -12.33 -8.07
N ARG A 54 -25.25 -11.10 -7.54
CA ARG A 54 -24.13 -10.51 -6.80
C ARG A 54 -23.68 -11.35 -5.62
N HIS A 55 -24.61 -11.97 -4.90
CA HIS A 55 -24.31 -12.74 -3.71
C HIS A 55 -23.63 -14.06 -4.06
N GLN A 56 -24.10 -14.72 -5.10
CA GLN A 56 -23.50 -15.94 -5.66
C GLN A 56 -22.06 -15.69 -6.15
N LEU A 57 -21.83 -14.57 -6.84
CA LEU A 57 -20.47 -14.19 -7.27
C LEU A 57 -19.56 -13.86 -6.10
N LEU A 58 -20.06 -13.18 -5.07
CA LEU A 58 -19.28 -12.89 -3.87
C LEU A 58 -18.85 -14.17 -3.17
N ASN A 59 -19.78 -15.11 -2.97
CA ASN A 59 -19.47 -16.39 -2.33
C ASN A 59 -18.46 -17.18 -3.17
N LEU A 60 -18.65 -17.23 -4.49
CA LEU A 60 -17.71 -17.88 -5.40
C LEU A 60 -16.29 -17.31 -5.27
N LEU A 61 -16.14 -15.98 -5.27
CA LEU A 61 -14.83 -15.33 -5.13
C LEU A 61 -14.19 -15.61 -3.77
N LEU A 62 -14.98 -15.67 -2.69
CA LEU A 62 -14.51 -15.94 -1.35
C LEU A 62 -14.15 -17.42 -1.12
N ASP A 63 -14.70 -18.33 -1.92
CA ASP A 63 -14.38 -19.76 -1.87
C ASP A 63 -13.12 -20.12 -2.67
N LEU A 64 -12.69 -19.25 -3.60
CA LEU A 64 -11.44 -19.45 -4.34
C LEU A 64 -10.21 -19.46 -3.41
N PRO A 65 -9.20 -20.31 -3.68
CA PRO A 65 -7.86 -20.18 -3.13
C PRO A 65 -7.31 -18.75 -3.27
N GLU A 66 -6.50 -18.32 -2.30
CA GLU A 66 -6.06 -16.93 -2.20
C GLU A 66 -5.30 -16.45 -3.46
N ASN A 67 -4.45 -17.31 -4.02
CA ASN A 67 -3.71 -17.08 -5.26
C ASN A 67 -4.64 -16.89 -6.47
N GLU A 68 -5.65 -17.75 -6.63
CA GLU A 68 -6.62 -17.68 -7.72
C GLU A 68 -7.52 -16.44 -7.57
N ARG A 69 -7.87 -16.09 -6.33
CA ARG A 69 -8.64 -14.89 -6.02
C ARG A 69 -7.88 -13.61 -6.36
N PHE A 70 -6.57 -13.55 -6.08
CA PHE A 70 -5.71 -12.45 -6.51
C PHE A 70 -5.74 -12.28 -8.02
N GLU A 71 -5.53 -13.37 -8.77
CA GLU A 71 -5.48 -13.36 -10.22
C GLU A 71 -6.81 -12.89 -10.84
N VAL A 72 -7.94 -13.43 -10.37
CA VAL A 72 -9.27 -13.01 -10.82
C VAL A 72 -9.50 -11.51 -10.56
N LEU A 73 -9.16 -11.02 -9.36
CA LEU A 73 -9.36 -9.61 -9.02
C LEU A 73 -8.43 -8.68 -9.81
N GLU A 74 -7.16 -9.04 -10.01
CA GLU A 74 -6.18 -8.27 -10.78
C GLU A 74 -6.60 -8.17 -12.27
N GLN A 75 -6.94 -9.28 -12.91
CA GLN A 75 -7.39 -9.27 -14.31
C GLN A 75 -8.70 -8.51 -14.50
N SER A 76 -9.66 -8.69 -13.60
CA SER A 76 -10.91 -7.93 -13.66
C SER A 76 -10.68 -6.43 -13.48
N ALA A 77 -9.77 -6.06 -12.58
CA ALA A 77 -9.39 -4.67 -12.34
C ALA A 77 -8.72 -4.04 -13.56
N HIS A 78 -7.81 -4.75 -14.23
CA HIS A 78 -7.16 -4.28 -15.46
C HIS A 78 -8.14 -4.06 -16.61
N ASP A 79 -9.10 -4.96 -16.80
CA ASP A 79 -10.14 -4.79 -17.81
C ASP A 79 -11.04 -3.56 -17.54
N LEU A 80 -11.26 -3.23 -16.26
CA LEU A 80 -12.08 -2.09 -15.83
C LEU A 80 -11.29 -0.77 -15.75
N GLU A 81 -9.95 -0.82 -15.74
CA GLU A 81 -9.06 0.34 -15.56
C GLU A 81 -9.30 1.50 -16.53
N PRO A 82 -9.54 1.27 -17.84
CA PRO A 82 -9.75 2.34 -18.82
C PRO A 82 -10.96 3.23 -18.51
N HIS A 83 -11.92 2.69 -17.74
CA HIS A 83 -13.20 3.34 -17.49
C HIS A 83 -13.39 3.73 -16.01
N PHE A 84 -12.73 3.01 -15.10
CA PHE A 84 -12.88 3.17 -13.66
C PHE A 84 -11.53 3.36 -12.96
N THR A 85 -10.66 4.19 -13.55
CA THR A 85 -9.25 4.36 -13.18
C THR A 85 -9.01 4.56 -11.68
N ARG A 86 -9.73 5.49 -11.01
CA ARG A 86 -9.52 5.78 -9.58
C ARG A 86 -9.86 4.62 -8.65
N PRO A 87 -11.07 4.03 -8.71
CA PRO A 87 -11.40 2.89 -7.85
C PRO A 87 -10.60 1.63 -8.19
N VAL A 88 -10.25 1.40 -9.47
CA VAL A 88 -9.36 0.30 -9.87
C VAL A 88 -7.98 0.44 -9.26
N HIS A 89 -7.37 1.63 -9.32
CA HIS A 89 -6.06 1.86 -8.69
C HIS A 89 -6.06 1.60 -7.18
N ARG A 90 -7.16 1.89 -6.48
CA ARG A 90 -7.28 1.60 -5.04
C ARG A 90 -7.35 0.09 -4.77
N LEU A 91 -8.04 -0.65 -5.62
CA LEU A 91 -8.15 -2.10 -5.54
C LEU A 91 -6.78 -2.75 -5.79
N LEU A 92 -6.11 -2.38 -6.88
CA LEU A 92 -4.77 -2.87 -7.21
C LEU A 92 -3.75 -2.53 -6.10
N GLU A 93 -3.78 -1.30 -5.55
CA GLU A 93 -2.95 -0.94 -4.39
C GLU A 93 -3.18 -1.87 -3.19
N ALA A 94 -4.42 -2.22 -2.89
CA ALA A 94 -4.74 -3.10 -1.76
C ALA A 94 -4.25 -4.53 -1.99
N LEU A 95 -4.38 -5.04 -3.23
CA LEU A 95 -3.93 -6.37 -3.61
C LEU A 95 -2.40 -6.48 -3.56
N GLU A 96 -1.71 -5.52 -4.18
CA GLU A 96 -0.25 -5.38 -4.09
C GLU A 96 0.22 -5.29 -2.63
N GLU A 97 -0.51 -4.53 -1.79
CA GLU A 97 -0.17 -4.39 -0.38
C GLU A 97 -0.16 -5.71 0.38
N SER A 98 -1.10 -6.60 0.06
CA SER A 98 -1.24 -7.92 0.68
C SER A 98 -0.27 -8.95 0.13
N ARG A 99 -0.02 -8.98 -1.18
CA ARG A 99 0.89 -9.94 -1.81
C ARG A 99 2.31 -9.77 -1.29
N GLU A 100 2.78 -8.53 -1.23
CA GLU A 100 4.07 -8.21 -0.62
C GLU A 100 4.09 -8.39 0.92
N GLU A 101 2.93 -8.50 1.58
CA GLU A 101 2.85 -8.86 3.01
C GLU A 101 3.01 -10.36 3.24
N SER A 102 2.55 -11.20 2.32
CA SER A 102 2.68 -12.65 2.41
C SER A 102 4.08 -13.16 2.00
N GLU A 103 4.78 -12.48 1.10
CA GLU A 103 6.08 -12.93 0.56
C GLU A 103 7.31 -12.46 1.35
N MET A 104 7.14 -11.57 2.34
CA MET A 104 8.25 -11.04 3.13
C MET A 104 8.44 -11.82 4.45
N PRO A 105 9.70 -12.13 4.84
CA PRO A 105 9.97 -12.79 6.10
C PRO A 105 9.50 -11.90 7.27
N VAL A 106 8.64 -12.43 8.13
CA VAL A 106 8.20 -11.75 9.35
C VAL A 106 9.21 -12.00 10.45
N ILE A 107 10.06 -11.01 10.73
CA ILE A 107 10.84 -10.99 11.97
C ILE A 107 9.98 -10.30 13.04
N ARG A 108 9.60 -11.04 14.08
CA ARG A 108 8.74 -10.52 15.15
C ARG A 108 9.55 -9.59 16.07
N LEU A 109 9.23 -8.30 16.07
CA LEU A 109 9.66 -7.36 17.12
C LEU A 109 8.46 -6.64 17.75
N GLU A 110 7.95 -7.21 18.85
CA GLU A 110 6.87 -6.64 19.67
C GLU A 110 7.24 -5.27 20.26
N ASN A 111 8.52 -5.05 20.61
CA ASN A 111 8.98 -3.82 21.31
C ASN A 111 9.04 -2.55 20.44
N ARG A 112 8.98 -2.64 19.10
CA ARG A 112 9.07 -1.46 18.21
C ARG A 112 7.69 -0.89 17.84
N VAL A 113 6.63 -1.69 17.96
CA VAL A 113 5.25 -1.30 17.65
C VAL A 113 4.77 -0.20 18.61
N ASP A 114 5.08 -0.31 19.90
CA ASP A 114 4.71 0.71 20.90
C ASP A 114 5.42 2.05 20.70
N LYS A 115 6.67 2.00 20.23
CA LYS A 115 7.41 3.23 19.88
C LYS A 115 6.81 3.90 18.66
N LEU A 116 6.44 3.14 17.63
CA LEU A 116 5.72 3.65 16.46
C LEU A 116 4.38 4.30 16.85
N ASN A 117 3.56 3.58 17.61
CA ASN A 117 2.24 4.05 18.03
C ASN A 117 2.32 5.35 18.85
N ARG A 118 3.33 5.49 19.72
CA ARG A 118 3.59 6.75 20.45
C ARG A 118 3.96 7.90 19.51
N TYR A 119 4.81 7.67 18.51
CA TYR A 119 5.17 8.70 17.53
C TYR A 119 3.94 9.12 16.70
N LEU A 120 3.18 8.15 16.19
CA LEU A 120 1.97 8.43 15.42
C LEU A 120 0.94 9.22 16.22
N LYS A 121 0.67 8.83 17.47
CA LYS A 121 -0.24 9.57 18.37
C LYS A 121 0.20 11.01 18.58
N ARG A 122 1.51 11.27 18.69
CA ARG A 122 2.05 12.63 18.83
C ARG A 122 1.95 13.44 17.53
N ILE A 123 2.16 12.81 16.38
CA ILE A 123 1.98 13.44 15.06
C ILE A 123 0.50 13.80 14.86
N ASP A 124 -0.41 12.86 15.13
CA ASP A 124 -1.85 13.06 15.02
C ASP A 124 -2.33 14.17 15.96
N GLY A 125 -1.85 14.17 17.21
CA GLY A 125 -2.09 15.25 18.15
C GLY A 125 -1.60 16.60 17.63
N ALA A 126 -0.41 16.67 17.04
CA ALA A 126 0.11 17.91 16.46
C ALA A 126 -0.73 18.39 15.26
N ILE A 127 -1.21 17.49 14.40
CA ILE A 127 -2.10 17.83 13.29
C ILE A 127 -3.44 18.36 13.80
N LEU A 128 -4.05 17.69 14.79
CA LEU A 128 -5.34 18.09 15.37
C LEU A 128 -5.29 19.49 16.00
N HIS A 129 -4.16 19.84 16.65
CA HIS A 129 -3.98 21.16 17.26
C HIS A 129 -3.45 22.22 16.28
N GLY A 130 -3.44 21.95 14.97
CA GLY A 130 -2.96 22.88 13.95
C GLY A 130 -1.44 23.14 13.98
N ARG A 131 -0.67 22.30 14.67
CA ARG A 131 0.79 22.39 14.81
C ARG A 131 1.49 21.60 13.69
N TYR A 132 1.22 21.94 12.43
CA TYR A 132 1.68 21.18 11.27
C TYR A 132 3.21 21.11 11.14
N THR A 133 3.92 22.20 11.47
CA THR A 133 5.38 22.21 11.54
C THR A 133 5.92 21.18 12.54
N LEU A 134 5.28 21.05 13.70
CA LEU A 134 5.65 20.06 14.71
C LEU A 134 5.35 18.65 14.19
N ALA A 135 4.20 18.44 13.56
CA ALA A 135 3.86 17.17 12.93
C ALA A 135 4.92 16.74 11.91
N MET A 136 5.36 17.65 11.03
CA MET A 136 6.41 17.38 10.05
C MET A 136 7.76 17.06 10.68
N LYS A 137 8.17 17.79 11.72
CA LYS A 137 9.42 17.49 12.47
C LYS A 137 9.37 16.09 13.10
N LEU A 138 8.23 15.73 13.69
CA LEU A 138 8.02 14.40 14.28
C LEU A 138 8.04 13.29 13.22
N THR A 139 7.37 13.50 12.08
CA THR A 139 7.35 12.57 10.95
C THR A 139 8.76 12.37 10.35
N ASN A 140 9.51 13.45 10.16
CA ASN A 140 10.90 13.39 9.70
C ASN A 140 11.80 12.60 10.66
N ARG A 141 11.67 12.86 11.96
CA ARG A 141 12.42 12.14 12.99
C ARG A 141 12.06 10.65 13.01
N LEU A 142 10.78 10.32 12.91
CA LEU A 142 10.31 8.94 12.86
C LEU A 142 10.93 8.19 11.67
N LEU A 143 10.88 8.77 10.47
CA LEU A 143 11.45 8.16 9.28
C LEU A 143 12.96 7.95 9.40
N LYS A 144 13.69 8.95 9.90
CA LYS A 144 15.16 8.86 10.13
C LYS A 144 15.51 7.75 11.12
N GLU A 145 14.78 7.64 12.24
CA GLU A 145 15.01 6.57 13.22
C GLU A 145 14.78 5.19 12.62
N TYR A 146 13.75 5.00 11.79
CA TYR A 146 13.47 3.71 11.14
C TYR A 146 14.43 3.37 10.02
N TYR A 147 14.87 4.34 9.21
CA TYR A 147 15.92 4.11 8.21
C TYR A 147 17.23 3.70 8.86
N ARG A 148 17.66 4.41 9.91
CA ARG A 148 18.87 4.04 10.66
C ARG A 148 18.74 2.64 11.23
N ALA A 149 17.63 2.35 11.90
CA ALA A 149 17.36 1.03 12.44
C ALA A 149 17.46 -0.07 11.37
N PHE A 150 16.85 0.14 10.20
CA PHE A 150 16.82 -0.83 9.11
C PHE A 150 18.22 -1.06 8.56
N LEU A 151 18.94 0.01 8.28
CA LEU A 151 20.29 -0.11 7.71
C LEU A 151 21.26 -0.79 8.69
N VAL A 152 21.08 -0.60 9.99
CA VAL A 152 21.83 -1.32 11.02
C VAL A 152 21.46 -2.80 11.05
N SER A 153 20.18 -3.17 10.89
CA SER A 153 19.78 -4.60 10.91
C SER A 153 20.26 -5.38 9.70
N VAL A 154 20.57 -4.71 8.59
CA VAL A 154 21.05 -5.34 7.35
C VAL A 154 22.54 -5.14 7.11
N ASP A 155 23.31 -4.77 8.14
CA ASP A 155 24.77 -4.53 8.13
C ASP A 155 25.25 -3.59 7.02
N ASN A 156 24.39 -2.67 6.57
CA ASN A 156 24.66 -1.76 5.45
C ASN A 156 24.74 -0.29 5.92
N TYR A 157 25.07 -0.08 7.19
CA TYR A 157 25.09 1.25 7.79
C TYR A 157 26.49 1.81 7.95
N ASP A 158 26.86 2.75 7.07
CA ASP A 158 27.94 3.70 7.34
C ASP A 158 27.41 4.82 8.25
N LEU A 159 27.91 4.87 9.49
CA LEU A 159 27.53 5.83 10.54
C LEU A 159 27.65 7.30 10.10
N LYS A 160 28.44 7.59 9.05
CA LYS A 160 28.66 8.95 8.54
C LYS A 160 27.47 9.55 7.78
N LYS A 161 26.46 8.75 7.39
CA LYS A 161 25.31 9.23 6.60
C LYS A 161 24.10 9.52 7.48
N GLU A 162 24.16 10.63 8.22
CA GLU A 162 23.02 11.17 8.98
C GLU A 162 21.95 11.87 8.09
N ASP A 163 22.22 11.97 6.79
CA ASP A 163 21.34 12.59 5.80
C ASP A 163 20.20 11.65 5.40
N LEU A 164 18.96 12.13 5.50
CA LEU A 164 17.74 11.35 5.22
C LEU A 164 17.67 10.86 3.77
N ASN A 165 18.10 11.68 2.80
CA ASN A 165 18.09 11.29 1.39
C ASN A 165 19.12 10.19 1.13
N LEU A 166 20.32 10.32 1.70
CA LEU A 166 21.34 9.28 1.58
C LEU A 166 20.89 7.96 2.21
N MET A 167 20.24 8.04 3.38
CA MET A 167 19.62 6.87 4.01
C MET A 167 18.57 6.23 3.10
N SER A 168 17.67 7.03 2.49
CA SER A 168 16.64 6.49 1.58
C SER A 168 17.24 5.77 0.37
N ILE A 169 18.33 6.30 -0.19
CA ILE A 169 19.03 5.68 -1.32
C ILE A 169 19.62 4.33 -0.88
N SER A 170 20.24 4.27 0.29
CA SER A 170 20.78 3.01 0.83
C SER A 170 19.67 1.98 1.09
N VAL A 171 18.55 2.41 1.67
CA VAL A 171 17.37 1.57 1.91
C VAL A 171 16.84 1.00 0.59
N CYS A 172 16.57 1.86 -0.40
CA CYS A 172 16.08 1.44 -1.72
C CYS A 172 17.05 0.49 -2.43
N ARG A 173 18.35 0.77 -2.41
CA ARG A 173 19.37 -0.10 -3.03
C ARG A 173 19.38 -1.48 -2.39
N TYR A 174 19.31 -1.55 -1.06
CA TYR A 174 19.25 -2.83 -0.37
C TYR A 174 17.99 -3.62 -0.79
N ILE A 175 16.83 -2.99 -0.73
CA ILE A 175 15.55 -3.63 -1.07
C ILE A 175 15.59 -4.18 -2.50
N VAL A 176 15.97 -3.34 -3.47
CA VAL A 176 16.11 -3.75 -4.88
C VAL A 176 17.06 -4.94 -5.03
N ASN A 177 18.22 -4.90 -4.39
CA ASN A 177 19.19 -5.99 -4.45
C ASN A 177 18.67 -7.28 -3.81
N TYR A 178 17.94 -7.18 -2.70
CA TYR A 178 17.31 -8.31 -2.04
C TYR A 178 16.29 -8.99 -2.95
N PHE A 179 15.36 -8.22 -3.53
CA PHE A 179 14.34 -8.77 -4.43
C PHE A 179 14.96 -9.41 -5.67
N LYS A 180 15.95 -8.74 -6.29
CA LYS A 180 16.70 -9.30 -7.43
C LYS A 180 17.42 -10.60 -7.08
N LYS A 181 18.13 -10.65 -5.95
CA LYS A 181 18.87 -11.83 -5.50
C LYS A 181 17.94 -13.03 -5.25
N ASN A 182 16.75 -12.77 -4.70
CA ASN A 182 15.78 -13.81 -4.37
C ASN A 182 14.79 -14.11 -5.51
N ARG A 183 14.93 -13.46 -6.68
CA ARG A 183 14.01 -13.59 -7.84
C ARG A 183 12.55 -13.31 -7.48
N ILE A 184 12.33 -12.47 -6.47
CA ILE A 184 10.99 -12.06 -6.07
C ILE A 184 10.62 -10.82 -6.91
N PRO A 185 9.50 -10.84 -7.65
CA PRO A 185 9.03 -9.67 -8.37
C PRO A 185 8.73 -8.55 -7.36
N TYR A 186 9.22 -7.35 -7.63
CA TYR A 186 9.00 -6.20 -6.75
C TYR A 186 8.46 -5.02 -7.52
N THR A 187 7.54 -4.30 -6.89
CA THR A 187 6.87 -3.17 -7.48
C THR A 187 7.74 -1.93 -7.37
N GLU A 188 8.17 -1.36 -8.50
CA GLU A 188 8.95 -0.11 -8.54
C GLU A 188 8.26 1.04 -7.79
N ARG A 189 6.93 0.96 -7.73
CA ARG A 189 6.05 1.90 -7.03
C ARG A 189 6.43 2.13 -5.56
N ARG A 190 6.85 1.11 -4.82
CA ARG A 190 7.26 1.28 -3.40
C ARG A 190 8.63 1.92 -3.26
N ILE A 191 9.54 1.60 -4.16
CA ILE A 191 10.85 2.26 -4.24
C ILE A 191 10.65 3.74 -4.57
N LEU A 192 9.74 4.04 -5.50
CA LEU A 192 9.34 5.40 -5.83
C LEU A 192 8.69 6.09 -4.62
N LEU A 193 7.78 5.42 -3.91
CA LEU A 193 7.16 5.96 -2.70
C LEU A 193 8.20 6.36 -1.64
N ILE A 194 9.16 5.48 -1.33
CA ILE A 194 10.23 5.75 -0.35
C ILE A 194 11.03 6.99 -0.75
N THR A 195 11.41 7.10 -2.02
CA THR A 195 12.20 8.23 -2.52
C THR A 195 11.39 9.53 -2.58
N THR A 196 10.18 9.52 -3.12
CA THR A 196 9.31 10.69 -3.22
C THR A 196 8.95 11.24 -1.85
N VAL A 197 8.53 10.40 -0.91
CA VAL A 197 8.13 10.85 0.44
C VAL A 197 9.33 11.40 1.20
N THR A 198 10.50 10.79 1.04
CA THR A 198 11.74 11.30 1.62
C THR A 198 12.11 12.68 1.05
N ASN A 199 12.01 12.85 -0.27
CA ASN A 199 12.27 14.13 -0.93
C ASN A 199 11.29 15.23 -0.52
N VAL A 200 9.99 14.90 -0.40
CA VAL A 200 8.96 15.82 0.10
C VAL A 200 9.31 16.26 1.51
N LEU A 201 9.60 15.32 2.41
CA LEU A 201 10.00 15.64 3.79
C LEU A 201 11.25 16.51 3.84
N PHE A 202 12.28 16.15 3.09
CA PHE A 202 13.54 16.90 3.04
C PHE A 202 13.32 18.34 2.56
N THR A 203 12.56 18.50 1.47
CA THR A 203 12.25 19.81 0.88
C THR A 203 11.41 20.64 1.84
N THR A 204 10.32 20.09 2.38
CA THR A 204 9.47 20.80 3.34
C THR A 204 10.24 21.18 4.61
N MET A 205 11.12 20.30 5.12
CA MET A 205 11.95 20.59 6.29
C MET A 205 12.96 21.73 6.05
N ARG A 206 13.46 21.91 4.82
CA ARG A 206 14.28 23.08 4.44
C ARG A 206 13.48 24.37 4.43
N HIS A 207 12.20 24.31 4.04
CA HIS A 207 11.34 25.50 3.91
C HIS A 207 10.58 25.87 5.20
N ILE A 208 10.38 24.91 6.11
CA ILE A 208 9.68 25.10 7.39
C ILE A 208 10.27 26.22 8.27
N ASN A 209 11.57 26.51 8.15
CA ASN A 209 12.22 27.59 8.91
C ASN A 209 11.92 28.99 8.37
N ARG A 210 11.30 29.12 7.18
CA ARG A 210 11.06 30.41 6.51
C ARG A 210 9.60 30.88 6.57
N SER A 211 8.67 30.02 6.94
CA SER A 211 7.24 30.29 6.86
C SER A 211 6.57 29.96 8.19
N ALA A 212 6.40 30.97 9.05
CA ALA A 212 5.55 30.85 10.22
C ALA A 212 4.09 31.09 9.82
N GLY A 213 3.33 30.06 9.46
CA GLY A 213 1.90 30.28 9.27
C GLY A 213 1.11 29.14 8.68
N LYS A 214 0.24 28.56 9.52
CA LYS A 214 -1.09 27.96 9.32
C LYS A 214 -1.72 28.00 7.90
N TYR A 215 -1.07 27.53 6.84
CA TYR A 215 -1.73 27.39 5.54
C TYR A 215 -2.45 26.03 5.42
N PRO A 216 -3.60 25.95 4.73
CA PRO A 216 -4.27 24.68 4.41
C PRO A 216 -3.33 23.67 3.73
N ILE A 217 -2.35 24.18 2.99
CA ILE A 217 -1.29 23.41 2.33
C ILE A 217 -0.43 22.66 3.36
N ASP A 218 -0.07 23.29 4.49
CA ASP A 218 0.73 22.64 5.55
C ASP A 218 -0.03 21.49 6.20
N LYS A 219 -1.35 21.63 6.36
CA LYS A 219 -2.21 20.55 6.86
C LYS A 219 -2.20 19.37 5.90
N ALA A 220 -2.39 19.62 4.60
CA ALA A 220 -2.40 18.59 3.58
C ALA A 220 -1.05 17.85 3.51
N ILE A 221 0.05 18.60 3.53
CA ILE A 221 1.41 18.03 3.52
C ILE A 221 1.66 17.22 4.80
N ALA A 222 1.23 17.70 5.96
CA ALA A 222 1.40 16.97 7.23
C ALA A 222 0.63 15.64 7.25
N ILE A 223 -0.62 15.62 6.76
CA ILE A 223 -1.42 14.40 6.64
C ILE A 223 -0.79 13.44 5.63
N TYR A 224 -0.40 13.96 4.46
CA TYR A 224 0.29 13.19 3.42
C TYR A 224 1.57 12.53 3.98
N ALA A 225 2.44 13.32 4.62
CA ALA A 225 3.69 12.82 5.16
C ALA A 225 3.45 11.79 6.27
N ARG A 226 2.52 12.05 7.20
CA ARG A 226 2.15 11.10 8.26
C ARG A 226 1.71 9.76 7.70
N ASN A 227 0.80 9.76 6.73
CA ASN A 227 0.25 8.53 6.18
C ASN A 227 1.30 7.74 5.40
N ASN A 228 2.09 8.41 4.56
CA ASN A 228 3.08 7.74 3.74
C ASN A 228 4.31 7.29 4.54
N VAL A 229 4.75 8.05 5.55
CA VAL A 229 5.80 7.59 6.47
C VAL A 229 5.32 6.40 7.28
N ASN A 230 4.06 6.37 7.74
CA ASN A 230 3.53 5.19 8.41
C ASN A 230 3.55 3.95 7.49
N ARG A 231 3.20 4.11 6.20
CA ARG A 231 3.31 3.02 5.21
C ARG A 231 4.75 2.53 5.06
N ILE A 232 5.70 3.44 4.86
CA ILE A 232 7.14 3.12 4.73
C ILE A 232 7.65 2.44 6.01
N VAL A 233 7.33 2.98 7.18
CA VAL A 233 7.78 2.43 8.47
C VAL A 233 7.22 1.03 8.70
N ARG A 234 5.94 0.79 8.42
CA ARG A 234 5.34 -0.55 8.52
C ARG A 234 5.98 -1.54 7.57
N PHE A 235 6.27 -1.10 6.35
CA PHE A 235 7.02 -1.89 5.39
C PHE A 235 8.40 -2.26 5.95
N LEU A 236 9.21 -1.28 6.35
CA LEU A 236 10.56 -1.51 6.88
C LEU A 236 10.60 -2.29 8.19
N SER A 237 9.55 -2.18 9.02
CA SER A 237 9.44 -2.91 10.29
C SER A 237 9.40 -4.42 10.12
N ARG A 238 9.18 -4.92 8.90
CA ARG A 238 9.19 -6.37 8.62
C ARG A 238 10.61 -6.96 8.61
N TRP A 239 11.62 -6.12 8.37
CA TRP A 239 13.05 -6.49 8.41
C TRP A 239 13.75 -6.12 9.73
N LEU A 240 13.01 -5.52 10.66
CA LEU A 240 13.53 -5.04 11.95
C LEU A 240 13.17 -6.01 13.04
#